data_AF-A0AAJ1WZ01-F1
#
_entry.id   AF-A0AAJ1WZ01-F1
#
_cell.length_a   1.000
_cell.length_b   1.000
_cell.length_c   1.000
_cell.angle_alpha   90.00
_cell.angle_beta   90.00
_cell.angle_gamma   90.00
#
_symmetry.space_group_name_H-M   'P 1'
#
loop_
_entity.id
_entity.type
_entity.pdbx_description
1 polymer ?
#
loop_
_entity_poly.entity_id
_entity_poly.type
_entity_poly.pdbx_seq_one_letter_code
_entity_poly.pdbx_strand_id
1 'polypeptide(L)'
;MRPTLLVLLGLSLLAVPQHVRAQAVAGEAYTTLEADAPRPGPPPPLPDLSDPNGRAGEALNEPGERSGIPKTLRSSGSKAGGPANDLNPSGQAEAPAPPKGDLGKVAAGQDLFHGNYCGKGQRGAGLPPVDALDAACMHHDACYDAAGYSSCACDATLRREAGAVSDAPDASLETRRRALSVTQATVAMSCRAP
;
A
#
# COMPACT_ATOMS: atom_id res chain seq x y z
N MET A 1 -1.11 -15.52 -54.51
CA MET A 1 -0.56 -16.81 -55.00
C MET A 1 0.78 -17.04 -54.30
N ARG A 2 0.94 -18.22 -53.68
CA ARG A 2 2.10 -18.72 -52.87
C ARG A 2 3.42 -18.76 -53.69
N PRO A 3 4.65 -18.94 -53.11
CA PRO A 3 4.99 -19.64 -51.85
C PRO A 3 6.05 -18.96 -50.94
N THR A 4 5.99 -19.06 -49.60
CA THR A 4 6.60 -20.08 -48.70
C THR A 4 7.96 -20.65 -49.10
N LEU A 5 9.02 -20.26 -48.37
CA LEU A 5 10.18 -21.12 -48.11
C LEU A 5 10.63 -20.94 -46.65
N LEU A 6 10.40 -21.99 -45.86
CA LEU A 6 10.96 -22.20 -44.53
C LEU A 6 12.47 -22.46 -44.64
N VAL A 7 13.28 -21.72 -43.87
CA VAL A 7 14.65 -22.13 -43.57
C VAL A 7 14.74 -22.38 -42.07
N LEU A 8 14.69 -23.67 -41.73
CA LEU A 8 15.12 -24.22 -40.45
C LEU A 8 16.64 -24.10 -40.38
N LEU A 9 17.18 -23.32 -39.45
CA LEU A 9 18.56 -23.45 -39.01
C LEU A 9 18.58 -23.52 -37.49
N GLY A 10 18.81 -24.73 -36.98
CA GLY A 10 19.07 -24.97 -35.57
C GLY A 10 20.45 -24.44 -35.19
N LEU A 11 20.53 -23.82 -34.02
CA LEU A 11 21.80 -23.57 -33.34
C LEU A 11 21.62 -23.90 -31.86
N SER A 12 22.09 -25.08 -31.49
CA SER A 12 22.25 -25.54 -30.11
C SER A 12 23.44 -24.80 -29.48
N LEU A 13 23.21 -24.00 -28.43
CA LEU A 13 24.28 -23.49 -27.57
C LEU A 13 23.99 -23.81 -26.09
N LEU A 14 24.66 -24.87 -25.66
CA LEU A 14 25.44 -25.02 -24.43
C LEU A 14 25.03 -24.18 -23.21
N ALA A 15 24.52 -24.90 -22.20
CA ALA A 15 24.39 -24.45 -20.82
C ALA A 15 25.76 -24.08 -20.21
N VAL A 16 25.80 -22.92 -19.53
CA VAL A 16 26.92 -22.52 -18.66
C VAL A 16 26.35 -22.25 -17.26
N PRO A 17 26.67 -23.04 -16.23
CA PRO A 17 26.29 -22.71 -14.86
C PRO A 17 27.31 -21.71 -14.30
N GLN A 18 26.87 -20.49 -14.00
CA GLN A 18 27.71 -19.54 -13.28
C GLN A 18 27.68 -19.84 -11.78
N HIS A 19 28.68 -20.58 -11.32
CA HIS A 19 29.00 -20.71 -9.90
C HIS A 19 29.62 -19.39 -9.41
N VAL A 20 28.83 -18.58 -8.70
CA VAL A 20 29.32 -17.43 -7.93
C VAL A 20 30.13 -17.97 -6.74
N ARG A 21 31.46 -17.82 -6.79
CA ARG A 21 32.34 -18.05 -5.63
C ARG A 21 32.50 -16.74 -4.87
N ALA A 22 32.02 -16.70 -3.64
CA ALA A 22 32.31 -15.63 -2.69
C ALA A 22 33.82 -15.64 -2.37
N GLN A 23 34.50 -14.52 -2.59
CA GLN A 23 35.87 -14.31 -2.14
C GLN A 23 35.84 -13.69 -0.74
N ALA A 24 36.28 -14.46 0.26
CA ALA A 24 36.63 -13.94 1.56
C ALA A 24 37.97 -13.18 1.44
N VAL A 25 37.96 -11.88 1.71
CA VAL A 25 39.19 -11.09 1.84
C VAL A 25 39.61 -11.16 3.30
N ALA A 26 40.80 -11.72 3.52
CA ALA A 26 41.48 -11.82 4.79
C ALA A 26 41.83 -10.43 5.34
N GLY A 27 41.76 -10.31 6.67
CA GLY A 27 41.91 -9.05 7.39
C GLY A 27 43.32 -8.48 7.35
N GLU A 28 43.38 -7.15 7.26
CA GLU A 28 44.55 -6.35 7.57
C GLU A 28 44.38 -5.72 8.95
N ALA A 29 45.42 -5.91 9.77
CA ALA A 29 45.48 -5.55 11.18
C ALA A 29 45.45 -4.04 11.37
N TYR A 30 44.50 -3.56 12.17
CA TYR A 30 44.56 -2.24 12.80
C TYR A 30 44.77 -2.42 14.31
N THR A 31 45.69 -1.61 14.80
CA THR A 31 46.23 -1.53 16.15
C THR A 31 45.16 -1.50 17.23
N THR A 32 45.35 -2.31 18.27
CA THR A 32 44.56 -2.31 19.51
C THR A 32 44.69 -0.97 20.23
N LEU A 33 43.63 -0.18 20.23
CA LEU A 33 43.35 0.77 21.29
C LEU A 33 42.33 0.12 22.23
N GLU A 34 42.75 -0.16 23.46
CA GLU A 34 41.85 -0.59 24.54
C GLU A 34 40.80 0.52 24.76
N ALA A 35 39.59 0.27 24.24
CA ALA A 35 38.39 1.01 24.61
C ALA A 35 37.66 0.22 25.69
N ASP A 36 37.50 0.83 26.86
CA ASP A 36 36.65 0.33 27.93
C ASP A 36 35.26 -0.01 27.35
N ALA A 37 34.88 -1.28 27.42
CA ALA A 37 33.65 -1.76 26.78
C ALA A 37 32.43 -1.13 27.47
N PRO A 38 31.51 -0.47 26.74
CA PRO A 38 30.27 0.02 27.32
C PRO A 38 29.49 -1.15 27.92
N ARG A 39 29.30 -1.14 29.26
CA ARG A 39 28.51 -2.15 29.94
C ARG A 39 27.07 -2.09 29.40
N PRO A 40 26.50 -3.19 28.87
CA PRO A 40 25.11 -3.20 28.45
C PRO A 40 24.21 -2.87 29.63
N GLY A 41 23.32 -1.89 29.44
CA GLY A 41 22.22 -1.66 30.38
C GLY A 41 21.30 -2.88 30.44
N PRO A 42 20.51 -3.04 31.52
CA PRO A 42 19.58 -4.14 31.64
C PRO A 42 18.61 -4.16 30.44
N PRO A 43 18.23 -5.37 29.95
CA PRO A 43 17.31 -5.48 28.84
C PRO A 43 15.95 -4.84 29.20
N PRO A 44 15.27 -4.22 28.24
CA PRO A 44 13.94 -3.68 28.49
C PRO A 44 13.00 -4.81 28.95
N PRO A 45 12.04 -4.52 29.84
CA PRO A 45 11.08 -5.52 30.27
C PRO A 45 10.31 -6.07 29.08
N LEU A 46 10.09 -7.38 29.07
CA LEU A 46 9.29 -8.05 28.04
C LEU A 46 7.84 -7.56 28.13
N PRO A 47 7.16 -7.36 26.99
CA PRO A 47 5.76 -6.96 26.99
C PRO A 47 4.89 -8.06 27.60
N ASP A 48 3.90 -7.66 28.41
CA ASP A 48 2.88 -8.58 28.91
C ASP A 48 1.98 -9.01 27.75
N LEU A 49 1.97 -10.32 27.45
CA LEU A 49 1.23 -10.93 26.34
C LEU A 49 -0.18 -11.35 26.74
N SER A 50 -0.58 -11.08 27.98
CA SER A 50 -1.85 -11.54 28.55
C SER A 50 -3.06 -10.71 28.10
N ASP A 51 -2.83 -9.53 27.52
CA ASP A 51 -3.86 -8.68 26.92
C ASP A 51 -3.42 -8.16 25.53
N PRO A 52 -3.84 -8.79 24.43
CA PRO A 52 -3.42 -8.39 23.08
C PRO A 52 -3.92 -7.00 22.66
N ASN A 53 -4.87 -6.42 23.40
CA ASN A 53 -5.42 -5.07 23.17
C ASN A 53 -5.20 -4.10 24.34
N GLY A 54 -4.76 -4.60 25.50
CA GLY A 54 -4.41 -3.84 26.70
C GLY A 54 -3.08 -3.13 26.56
N ARG A 55 -3.01 -2.15 25.66
CA ARG A 55 -1.86 -1.24 25.61
C ARG A 55 -1.88 -0.33 26.84
N ALA A 56 -1.03 -0.63 27.82
CA ALA A 56 -0.42 0.41 28.67
C ALA A 56 0.62 1.24 27.89
N GLY A 57 0.35 1.51 26.62
CA GLY A 57 1.22 2.20 25.69
C GLY A 57 0.46 3.38 25.12
N GLU A 58 1.00 4.57 25.37
CA GLU A 58 0.54 5.87 24.87
C GLU A 58 0.03 5.79 23.42
N ALA A 59 -0.99 6.58 23.13
CA ALA A 59 -1.66 6.60 21.84
C ALA A 59 -0.66 6.79 20.67
N LEU A 60 -0.77 5.97 19.61
CA LEU A 60 0.16 5.92 18.47
C LEU A 60 0.29 7.24 17.69
N ASN A 61 -0.55 8.24 17.97
CA ASN A 61 -0.47 9.58 17.41
C ASN A 61 0.55 10.48 18.13
N GLU A 62 1.17 10.02 19.22
CA GLU A 62 2.10 10.78 20.06
C GLU A 62 3.29 9.88 20.44
N PRO A 63 4.55 10.25 20.14
CA PRO A 63 5.71 9.43 20.55
C PRO A 63 5.76 9.23 22.08
N GLY A 64 6.14 8.10 22.68
CA GLY A 64 6.18 8.02 24.16
C GLY A 64 7.11 9.08 24.81
N GLU A 65 7.00 9.34 26.12
CA GLU A 65 7.93 10.25 26.85
C GLU A 65 9.41 9.84 26.72
N ARG A 66 9.66 8.58 26.33
CA ARG A 66 10.99 8.01 26.04
C ARG A 66 11.46 8.23 24.61
N SER A 67 10.71 8.96 23.79
CA SER A 67 11.10 9.24 22.42
C SER A 67 12.27 10.23 22.39
N GLY A 68 13.36 9.87 21.71
CA GLY A 68 14.49 10.76 21.46
C GLY A 68 14.19 11.91 20.48
N ILE A 69 12.94 12.01 20.00
CA ILE A 69 12.49 13.09 19.12
C ILE A 69 12.30 14.36 19.96
N PRO A 70 12.99 15.47 19.64
CA PRO A 70 12.79 16.75 20.30
C PRO A 70 11.31 17.16 20.31
N LYS A 71 10.79 17.65 21.45
CA LYS A 71 9.37 18.05 21.61
C LYS A 71 8.91 19.05 20.53
N THR A 72 9.80 19.90 20.04
CA THR A 72 9.55 20.86 18.96
C THR A 72 9.28 20.21 17.60
N LEU A 73 9.82 19.02 17.36
CA LEU A 73 9.66 18.26 16.12
C LEU A 73 8.53 17.23 16.19
N ARG A 74 7.98 17.02 17.38
CA ARG A 74 6.95 16.02 17.66
C ARG A 74 5.63 16.27 16.94
N SER A 75 5.25 17.55 16.77
CA SER A 75 4.07 17.95 15.98
C SER A 75 4.36 18.10 14.48
N SER A 76 5.60 17.88 14.06
CA SER A 76 6.00 18.09 12.66
C SER A 76 5.34 17.10 11.71
N GLY A 77 4.99 15.90 12.19
CA GLY A 77 4.21 14.91 11.42
C GLY A 77 2.71 15.24 11.34
N SER A 78 2.18 16.02 12.28
CA SER A 78 0.77 16.42 12.32
C SER A 78 0.47 17.61 11.41
N LYS A 79 1.50 18.34 10.99
CA LYS A 79 1.41 19.31 9.88
C LYS A 79 1.63 18.57 8.57
N ALA A 80 0.53 18.14 7.94
CA ALA A 80 0.58 17.80 6.52
C ALA A 80 1.18 19.02 5.78
N GLY A 81 2.37 18.86 5.19
CA GLY A 81 3.12 19.97 4.56
C GLY A 81 4.40 20.40 5.29
N GLY A 82 5.04 19.54 6.09
CA GLY A 82 6.40 19.79 6.59
C GLY A 82 7.46 19.94 5.47
N PRO A 83 8.75 20.16 5.81
CA PRO A 83 9.84 20.39 4.85
C PRO A 83 10.06 19.27 3.83
N ALA A 84 9.41 18.12 3.98
CA ALA A 84 9.33 17.09 2.94
C ALA A 84 8.61 17.59 1.67
N ASN A 85 7.73 18.59 1.76
CA ASN A 85 7.14 19.24 0.58
C ASN A 85 8.16 20.05 -0.23
N ASP A 86 9.26 20.50 0.39
CA ASP A 86 10.36 21.20 -0.28
C ASP A 86 11.19 20.25 -1.17
N LEU A 87 11.03 18.93 -0.98
CA LEU A 87 11.61 17.89 -1.83
C LEU A 87 10.68 17.49 -2.98
N ASN A 88 9.49 18.11 -3.10
CA ASN A 88 8.62 17.92 -4.25
C ASN A 88 9.12 18.81 -5.42
N PRO A 89 9.73 18.22 -6.47
CA PRO A 89 10.37 18.97 -7.56
C PRO A 89 9.38 19.81 -8.39
N SER A 90 8.06 19.60 -8.22
CA SER A 90 7.02 20.37 -8.91
C SER A 90 6.71 21.72 -8.26
N GLY A 91 7.18 21.99 -7.03
CA GLY A 91 6.97 23.25 -6.32
C GLY A 91 5.50 23.59 -6.00
N GLN A 92 4.56 22.72 -6.36
CA GLN A 92 3.15 22.86 -6.01
C GLN A 92 2.95 22.32 -4.61
N ALA A 93 2.48 23.17 -3.69
CA ALA A 93 1.99 22.69 -2.40
C ALA A 93 0.90 21.67 -2.66
N GLU A 94 1.05 20.47 -2.10
CA GLU A 94 0.03 19.46 -2.22
C GLU A 94 -1.29 20.03 -1.68
N ALA A 95 -2.38 19.87 -2.45
CA ALA A 95 -3.69 20.32 -1.99
C ALA A 95 -3.97 19.76 -0.59
N PRO A 96 -4.57 20.55 0.32
CA PRO A 96 -4.92 20.06 1.65
C PRO A 96 -5.60 18.70 1.53
N ALA A 97 -5.15 17.74 2.34
CA ALA A 97 -5.78 16.43 2.35
C ALA A 97 -7.30 16.65 2.53
N PRO A 98 -8.13 16.01 1.68
CA PRO A 98 -9.58 16.11 1.81
C PRO A 98 -9.98 15.74 3.24
N PRO A 99 -11.11 16.26 3.77
CA PRO A 99 -11.60 15.83 5.07
C PRO A 99 -11.64 14.31 5.08
N LYS A 100 -10.87 13.71 5.99
CA LYS A 100 -10.91 12.27 6.19
C LYS A 100 -12.34 11.95 6.58
N GLY A 101 -13.07 11.30 5.68
CA GLY A 101 -14.39 10.76 6.00
C GLY A 101 -14.27 9.88 7.25
N ASP A 102 -15.37 9.70 7.97
CA ASP A 102 -15.39 8.84 9.14
C ASP A 102 -15.17 7.38 8.67
N LEU A 103 -13.91 6.93 8.74
CA LEU A 103 -13.53 5.57 8.34
C LEU A 103 -14.29 4.51 9.15
N GLY A 104 -14.72 4.85 10.38
CA GLY A 104 -15.57 3.99 11.19
C GLY A 104 -16.94 3.78 10.56
N LYS A 105 -17.56 4.84 10.03
CA LYS A 105 -18.82 4.75 9.28
C LYS A 105 -18.68 4.00 7.97
N VAL A 106 -17.58 4.22 7.25
CA VAL A 106 -17.28 3.46 6.01
C VAL A 106 -17.13 1.96 6.32
N ALA A 107 -16.38 1.61 7.36
CA ALA A 107 -16.20 0.22 7.78
C ALA A 107 -17.52 -0.41 8.28
N ALA A 108 -18.37 0.38 8.96
CA ALA A 108 -19.69 -0.05 9.38
C ALA A 108 -20.72 -0.14 8.22
N GLY A 109 -20.35 0.33 7.01
CA GLY A 109 -21.25 0.41 5.85
C GLY A 109 -22.36 1.46 5.99
N GLN A 110 -22.15 2.47 6.85
CA GLN A 110 -23.06 3.60 7.03
C GLN A 110 -22.77 4.72 6.02
N ASP A 111 -21.56 4.75 5.45
CA ASP A 111 -21.11 5.69 4.45
C ASP A 111 -20.32 4.98 3.34
N LEU A 112 -20.25 5.60 2.17
CA LEU A 112 -19.39 5.16 1.08
C LEU A 112 -17.97 5.71 1.24
N PHE A 113 -16.99 4.92 0.80
CA PHE A 113 -15.59 5.30 0.75
C PHE A 113 -15.35 6.39 -0.30
N HIS A 114 -16.01 6.29 -1.45
CA HIS A 114 -15.86 7.20 -2.58
C HIS A 114 -17.11 7.17 -3.47
N GLY A 115 -17.46 8.32 -4.05
CA GLY A 115 -18.52 8.41 -5.06
C GLY A 115 -19.88 7.83 -4.64
N ASN A 116 -20.50 7.13 -5.60
CA ASN A 116 -21.82 6.53 -5.50
C ASN A 116 -21.80 5.01 -5.29
N TYR A 117 -20.65 4.36 -5.54
CA TYR A 117 -20.55 2.91 -5.61
C TYR A 117 -19.41 2.32 -4.77
N CYS A 118 -18.34 3.07 -4.46
CA CYS A 118 -17.25 2.49 -3.68
C CYS A 118 -17.60 2.39 -2.18
N GLY A 119 -18.05 1.23 -1.74
CA GLY A 119 -18.32 0.95 -0.32
C GLY A 119 -19.19 -0.28 -0.14
N LYS A 120 -19.69 -0.49 1.08
CA LYS A 120 -20.70 -1.52 1.33
C LYS A 120 -22.06 -0.99 0.88
N GLY A 121 -22.57 -1.52 -0.24
CA GLY A 121 -23.77 -0.99 -0.88
C GLY A 121 -23.48 0.24 -1.74
N GLN A 122 -24.53 0.91 -2.22
CA GLN A 122 -24.43 2.04 -3.16
C GLN A 122 -25.47 3.12 -2.84
N ARG A 123 -25.24 4.36 -3.27
CA ARG A 123 -26.16 5.50 -3.08
C ARG A 123 -27.45 5.38 -3.91
N GLY A 124 -27.50 4.51 -4.91
CA GLY A 124 -28.72 4.17 -5.64
C GLY A 124 -28.46 3.75 -7.08
N ALA A 125 -29.27 2.81 -7.56
CA ALA A 125 -29.21 2.34 -8.94
C ALA A 125 -29.57 3.49 -9.91
N GLY A 126 -28.73 3.71 -10.93
CA GLY A 126 -28.98 4.69 -11.98
C GLY A 126 -28.32 6.06 -11.79
N LEU A 127 -27.56 6.27 -10.71
CA LEU A 127 -26.66 7.43 -10.64
C LEU A 127 -25.42 7.18 -11.51
N PRO A 128 -24.94 8.15 -12.31
CA PRO A 128 -23.68 7.96 -13.01
C PRO A 128 -22.52 7.86 -12.00
N PRO A 129 -21.48 7.06 -12.30
CA PRO A 129 -20.25 7.10 -11.51
C PRO A 129 -19.61 8.49 -11.61
N VAL A 130 -19.06 8.98 -10.50
CA VAL A 130 -18.52 10.36 -10.43
C VAL A 130 -17.13 10.49 -11.06
N ASP A 131 -16.38 9.38 -11.12
CA ASP A 131 -15.07 9.27 -11.80
C ASP A 131 -14.78 7.81 -12.20
N ALA A 132 -13.59 7.56 -12.76
CA ALA A 132 -13.19 6.23 -13.22
C ALA A 132 -13.05 5.21 -12.08
N LEU A 133 -12.71 5.64 -10.85
CA LEU A 133 -12.67 4.74 -9.70
C LEU A 133 -14.09 4.32 -9.30
N ASP A 134 -15.01 5.27 -9.24
CA ASP A 134 -16.41 5.00 -8.93
C ASP A 134 -17.06 4.09 -10.00
N ALA A 135 -16.66 4.22 -11.27
CA ALA A 135 -17.10 3.31 -12.33
C ALA A 135 -16.60 1.86 -12.11
N ALA A 136 -15.36 1.68 -11.65
CA ALA A 136 -14.84 0.36 -11.31
C ALA A 136 -15.62 -0.30 -10.16
N CYS A 137 -15.98 0.48 -9.13
CA CYS A 137 -16.82 0.01 -8.04
C CYS A 137 -18.24 -0.34 -8.53
N MET A 138 -18.83 0.47 -9.41
CA MET A 138 -20.13 0.18 -10.02
C MET A 138 -20.13 -1.16 -10.79
N HIS A 139 -19.08 -1.44 -11.56
CA HIS A 139 -18.95 -2.73 -12.25
C HIS A 139 -18.81 -3.90 -11.28
N HIS A 140 -18.10 -3.70 -10.15
CA HIS A 140 -17.93 -4.71 -9.11
C HIS A 140 -19.26 -5.05 -8.44
N ASP A 141 -20.03 -4.03 -8.04
CA ASP A 141 -21.37 -4.22 -7.46
C ASP A 141 -22.29 -4.98 -8.42
N ALA A 142 -22.33 -4.59 -9.70
CA ALA A 142 -23.11 -5.28 -10.73
C ALA A 142 -22.65 -6.74 -10.93
N CYS A 143 -21.35 -7.01 -10.81
CA CYS A 143 -20.79 -8.36 -10.91
C CYS A 143 -21.22 -9.23 -9.71
N TYR A 144 -21.21 -8.68 -8.50
CA TYR A 144 -21.70 -9.34 -7.30
C TYR A 144 -23.21 -9.63 -7.39
N ASP A 145 -24.00 -8.68 -7.86
CA ASP A 145 -25.44 -8.85 -8.07
C ASP A 145 -25.73 -9.96 -9.09
N ALA A 146 -24.99 -10.00 -10.20
CA ALA A 146 -25.13 -11.04 -11.21
C ALA A 146 -24.67 -12.42 -10.72
N ALA A 147 -23.61 -12.48 -9.90
CA ALA A 147 -23.09 -13.73 -9.35
C ALA A 147 -23.98 -14.28 -8.22
N GLY A 148 -24.59 -13.41 -7.42
CA GLY A 148 -25.35 -13.76 -6.22
C GLY A 148 -24.48 -14.21 -5.03
N TYR A 149 -23.16 -14.05 -5.11
CA TYR A 149 -22.20 -14.35 -4.04
C TYR A 149 -20.93 -13.51 -4.18
N SER A 150 -20.11 -13.45 -3.12
CA SER A 150 -18.81 -12.77 -3.14
C SER A 150 -17.80 -13.51 -4.04
N SER A 151 -17.79 -13.18 -5.32
CA SER A 151 -17.00 -13.89 -6.33
C SER A 151 -15.56 -13.40 -6.39
N CYS A 152 -14.60 -14.33 -6.30
CA CYS A 152 -13.18 -14.00 -6.46
C CYS A 152 -12.86 -13.43 -7.85
N ALA A 153 -13.65 -13.77 -8.87
CA ALA A 153 -13.48 -13.22 -10.21
C ALA A 153 -13.90 -11.75 -10.28
N CYS A 154 -14.97 -11.37 -9.57
CA CYS A 154 -15.40 -9.97 -9.46
C CYS A 154 -14.33 -9.15 -8.72
N ASP A 155 -13.80 -9.65 -7.59
CA ASP A 155 -12.74 -8.96 -6.82
C ASP A 155 -11.46 -8.79 -7.64
N ALA A 156 -11.08 -9.81 -8.42
CA ALA A 156 -9.94 -9.73 -9.32
C ALA A 156 -10.14 -8.69 -10.43
N THR A 157 -11.37 -8.51 -10.92
CA THR A 157 -11.71 -7.47 -11.91
C THR A 157 -11.64 -6.09 -11.29
N LEU A 158 -12.24 -5.88 -10.12
CA LEU A 158 -12.13 -4.63 -9.37
C LEU A 158 -10.66 -4.26 -9.12
N ARG A 159 -9.83 -5.23 -8.72
CA ARG A 159 -8.39 -5.01 -8.48
C ARG A 159 -7.68 -4.46 -9.73
N ARG A 160 -7.99 -5.00 -10.91
CA ARG A 160 -7.39 -4.57 -12.18
C ARG A 160 -7.86 -3.17 -12.58
N GLU A 161 -9.17 -2.91 -12.50
CA GLU A 161 -9.75 -1.62 -12.87
C GLU A 161 -9.27 -0.50 -11.94
N ALA A 162 -9.33 -0.71 -10.63
CA ALA A 162 -8.79 0.24 -9.65
C ALA A 162 -7.27 0.43 -9.79
N GLY A 163 -6.52 -0.65 -10.09
CA GLY A 163 -5.09 -0.56 -10.39
C GLY A 163 -4.79 0.35 -11.59
N ALA A 164 -5.56 0.21 -12.68
CA ALA A 164 -5.42 1.10 -13.83
C ALA A 164 -5.70 2.57 -13.49
N VAL A 165 -6.69 2.85 -12.64
CA VAL A 165 -6.98 4.21 -12.17
C VAL A 165 -5.87 4.76 -11.27
N SER A 166 -5.27 3.91 -10.42
CA SER A 166 -4.09 4.27 -9.62
C SER A 166 -2.93 4.75 -10.48
N ASP A 167 -2.72 4.11 -11.63
CA ASP A 167 -1.58 4.39 -12.50
C ASP A 167 -1.88 5.51 -13.52
N ALA A 168 -3.13 6.01 -13.58
CA ALA A 168 -3.58 6.99 -14.55
C ALA A 168 -3.00 8.39 -14.26
N PRO A 169 -2.20 8.98 -15.17
CA PRO A 169 -1.55 10.28 -14.93
C PRO A 169 -2.54 11.44 -14.89
N ASP A 170 -3.67 11.31 -15.58
CA ASP A 170 -4.78 12.27 -15.69
C ASP A 170 -5.78 12.20 -14.54
N ALA A 171 -5.79 11.10 -13.77
CA ALA A 171 -6.57 11.01 -12.55
C ALA A 171 -6.01 11.94 -11.46
N SER A 172 -6.90 12.52 -10.64
CA SER A 172 -6.49 13.33 -9.51
C SER A 172 -5.63 12.51 -8.54
N LEU A 173 -4.70 13.16 -7.83
CA LEU A 173 -3.86 12.47 -6.84
C LEU A 173 -4.72 11.79 -5.75
N GLU A 174 -5.83 12.42 -5.37
CA GLU A 174 -6.80 11.83 -4.44
C GLU A 174 -7.43 10.56 -5.02
N THR A 175 -7.94 10.62 -6.25
CA THR A 175 -8.55 9.46 -6.93
C THR A 175 -7.54 8.32 -7.05
N ARG A 176 -6.29 8.61 -7.44
CA ARG A 176 -5.22 7.60 -7.50
C ARG A 176 -4.96 6.93 -6.16
N ARG A 177 -4.86 7.71 -5.08
CA ARG A 177 -4.64 7.19 -3.72
C ARG A 177 -5.82 6.35 -3.23
N ARG A 178 -7.04 6.78 -3.51
CA ARG A 178 -8.25 6.01 -3.20
C ARG A 178 -8.29 4.70 -3.99
N ALA A 179 -7.89 4.75 -5.26
CA ALA A 179 -7.84 3.57 -6.12
C ALA A 179 -6.83 2.54 -5.60
N LEU A 180 -5.64 2.97 -5.16
CA LEU A 180 -4.67 2.10 -4.48
C LEU A 180 -5.25 1.44 -3.23
N SER A 181 -5.97 2.20 -2.40
CA SER A 181 -6.64 1.64 -1.21
C SER A 181 -7.68 0.59 -1.59
N VAL A 182 -8.45 0.81 -2.66
CA VAL A 182 -9.44 -0.16 -3.18
C VAL A 182 -8.72 -1.41 -3.70
N THR A 183 -7.64 -1.27 -4.48
CA THR A 183 -6.82 -2.40 -4.95
C THR A 183 -6.34 -3.27 -3.77
N GLN A 184 -5.86 -2.65 -2.68
CA GLN A 184 -5.44 -3.37 -1.48
C GLN A 184 -6.61 -3.99 -0.71
N ALA A 185 -7.77 -3.33 -0.66
CA ALA A 185 -8.95 -3.90 -0.03
C ALA A 185 -9.39 -5.21 -0.71
N THR A 186 -9.31 -5.29 -2.04
CA THR A 186 -9.70 -6.51 -2.79
C THR A 186 -8.91 -7.77 -2.40
N VAL A 187 -7.70 -7.63 -1.84
CA VAL A 187 -6.90 -8.79 -1.40
C VAL A 187 -7.23 -9.23 0.02
N ALA A 188 -7.89 -8.38 0.81
CA ALA A 188 -8.33 -8.68 2.17
C ALA A 188 -9.77 -9.21 2.22
N MET A 189 -10.54 -9.04 1.15
CA MET A 189 -11.92 -9.49 1.06
C MET A 189 -12.01 -11.02 0.94
N SER A 190 -12.92 -11.61 1.70
CA SER A 190 -13.24 -13.03 1.58
C SER A 190 -14.10 -13.28 0.34
N CYS A 191 -13.66 -14.20 -0.52
CA CYS A 191 -14.35 -14.53 -1.76
C CYS A 191 -14.45 -16.04 -1.97
N ARG A 192 -15.32 -16.44 -2.90
CA ARG A 192 -15.53 -17.81 -3.34
C ARG A 192 -15.25 -17.94 -4.84
N ALA A 193 -14.57 -19.02 -5.23
CA ALA A 193 -14.44 -19.42 -6.63
C ALA A 193 -15.71 -20.16 -7.10
N PRO A 194 -16.10 -20.05 -8.38
CA PRO A 194 -17.30 -20.70 -8.91
C PRO A 194 -17.32 -22.23 -8.71
#